data_AF-F1KZU0-F1
#
_entry.id   AF-F1KZU0-F1
#
_cell.length_a   1.000
_cell.length_b   1.000
_cell.length_c   1.000
_cell.angle_alpha   90.00
_cell.angle_beta   90.00
_cell.angle_gamma   90.00
#
_symmetry.space_group_name_H-M   'P 1'
#
loop_
_entity.id
_entity.type
_entity.pdbx_description
1 polymer ?
#
loop_
_entity_poly.entity_id
_entity_poly.type
_entity_poly.pdbx_seq_one_letter_code
_entity_poly.pdbx_strand_id
1 'polypeptide(L)'
;MSSMQRASETADLILNELAPLPTRVDSILEEGAPYPPEPPITDWRPKQKKFFAEGSRIEAAFRKYIHRASPKQKQDTYELFVCHGNVIRYFVCRALQFPVEGWLRMSLGNCSITWLVIRPNGNVSLRTLGDIGHLPQEKITFK
;
A
#
# COMPACT_ATOMS: atom_id res chain seq x y z
N MET A 1 0.98 -7.75 7.01
CA MET A 1 -0.44 -7.52 6.63
C MET A 1 -1.10 -6.56 7.62
N SER A 2 -2.13 -5.83 7.19
CA SER A 2 -2.99 -5.04 8.07
C SER A 2 -3.82 -5.94 9.00
N SER A 3 -4.16 -5.45 10.20
CA SER A 3 -5.04 -6.15 11.16
C SER A 3 -6.53 -6.12 10.82
N MET A 4 -6.97 -5.34 9.82
CA MET A 4 -8.39 -5.35 9.43
C MET A 4 -8.76 -6.70 8.82
N GLN A 5 -9.90 -7.25 9.23
CA GLN A 5 -10.35 -8.60 8.86
C GLN A 5 -10.21 -8.91 7.36
N ARG A 6 -10.70 -8.05 6.48
CA ARG A 6 -10.59 -8.23 5.01
C ARG A 6 -9.14 -8.39 4.50
N ALA A 7 -8.18 -7.74 5.15
CA ALA A 7 -6.77 -7.86 4.78
C ALA A 7 -6.15 -9.14 5.35
N SER A 8 -6.52 -9.51 6.58
CA SER A 8 -6.08 -10.78 7.19
C SER A 8 -6.60 -11.99 6.42
N GLU A 9 -7.91 -12.04 6.11
CA GLU A 9 -8.53 -13.13 5.34
C GLU A 9 -7.90 -13.26 3.94
N THR A 10 -7.63 -12.13 3.26
CA THR A 10 -6.93 -12.13 1.97
C THR A 10 -5.49 -12.65 2.11
N ALA A 11 -4.79 -12.23 3.16
CA ALA A 11 -3.42 -12.69 3.41
C ALA A 11 -3.36 -14.18 3.73
N ASP A 12 -4.32 -14.71 4.49
CA ASP A 12 -4.40 -16.13 4.82
C ASP A 12 -4.59 -16.98 3.55
N LEU A 13 -5.44 -16.54 2.61
CA LEU A 13 -5.58 -17.19 1.31
C LEU A 13 -4.28 -17.17 0.50
N ILE A 14 -3.58 -16.03 0.46
CA ILE A 14 -2.29 -15.93 -0.24
C ILE A 14 -1.25 -16.85 0.39
N LEU A 15 -1.20 -16.91 1.73
CA LEU A 15 -0.22 -17.70 2.46
C LEU A 15 -0.36 -19.21 2.23
N ASN A 16 -1.58 -19.70 1.96
CA ASN A 16 -1.82 -21.10 1.62
C ASN A 16 -1.18 -21.51 0.28
N GLU A 17 -0.94 -20.55 -0.61
CA GLU A 17 -0.33 -20.77 -1.94
C GLU A 17 1.19 -20.56 -1.93
N LEU A 18 1.77 -20.11 -0.81
CA LEU A 18 3.19 -19.83 -0.67
C LEU A 18 3.87 -20.87 0.22
N ALA A 19 5.16 -21.08 -0.01
CA ALA A 19 5.98 -21.81 0.96
C ALA A 19 5.92 -21.10 2.32
N PRO A 20 6.12 -21.81 3.45
CA PRO A 20 6.12 -21.18 4.77
C PRO A 20 7.09 -20.00 4.85
N LEU A 21 6.57 -18.83 5.19
CA LEU A 21 7.30 -17.57 5.28
C LEU A 21 7.00 -16.88 6.61
N PRO A 22 7.93 -16.06 7.15
CA PRO A 22 7.65 -15.23 8.31
C PRO A 22 6.52 -14.24 8.01
N THR A 23 5.51 -14.20 8.87
CA THR A 23 4.38 -13.28 8.73
C THR A 23 4.30 -12.32 9.91
N ARG A 24 3.73 -11.14 9.66
CA ARG A 24 3.50 -10.14 10.70
C ARG A 24 2.21 -9.39 10.40
N VAL A 25 1.37 -9.28 11.43
CA VAL A 25 0.21 -8.38 11.46
C VAL A 25 0.65 -7.06 12.08
N ASP A 26 0.24 -5.94 11.49
CA ASP A 26 0.55 -4.61 12.03
C ASP A 26 -0.58 -3.61 11.76
N SER A 27 -1.10 -3.01 12.81
CA SER A 27 -2.24 -2.09 12.75
C SER A 27 -1.89 -0.73 12.13
N ILE A 28 -0.60 -0.41 12.00
CA ILE A 28 -0.23 0.83 11.30
C ILE A 28 -0.58 0.79 9.81
N LEU A 29 -0.78 -0.40 9.24
CA LEU A 29 -1.19 -0.64 7.85
C LEU A 29 -2.71 -0.62 7.64
N GLU A 30 -3.53 -0.36 8.67
CA GLU A 30 -4.98 -0.24 8.52
C GLU A 30 -5.39 0.90 7.58
N GLU A 31 -6.56 0.77 6.95
CA GLU A 31 -7.06 1.80 6.04
C GLU A 31 -7.25 3.14 6.75
N GLY A 32 -7.17 4.24 6.01
CA GLY A 32 -7.38 5.57 6.57
C GLY A 32 -7.36 6.67 5.52
N ALA A 33 -7.52 7.90 5.96
CA ALA A 33 -7.40 9.11 5.15
C ALA A 33 -5.99 9.70 5.30
N PRO A 34 -5.07 9.48 4.35
CA PRO A 34 -3.66 9.81 4.54
C PRO A 34 -3.36 11.31 4.43
N TYR A 35 -4.00 11.99 3.47
CA TYR A 35 -3.81 13.41 3.20
C TYR A 35 -5.03 13.97 2.44
N PRO A 36 -5.39 15.26 2.58
CA PRO A 36 -6.45 15.87 1.75
C PRO A 36 -6.15 15.74 0.24
N PRO A 37 -7.06 15.18 -0.57
CA PRO A 37 -6.81 14.98 -1.99
C PRO A 37 -7.00 16.27 -2.81
N GLU A 38 -6.28 16.37 -3.93
CA GLU A 38 -6.48 17.40 -4.94
C GLU A 38 -6.64 16.78 -6.36
N PRO A 39 -7.79 16.95 -7.03
CA PRO A 39 -8.94 17.76 -6.61
C PRO A 39 -9.75 17.13 -5.46
N PRO A 40 -10.53 17.93 -4.71
CA PRO A 40 -11.44 17.40 -3.69
C PRO A 40 -12.56 16.59 -4.34
N ILE A 41 -12.98 15.50 -3.67
CA ILE A 41 -14.09 14.65 -4.11
C ILE A 41 -15.37 15.04 -3.34
N THR A 42 -16.52 15.08 -4.00
CA THR A 42 -17.81 15.40 -3.38
C THR A 42 -18.25 14.33 -2.37
N ASP A 43 -18.14 13.06 -2.76
CA ASP A 43 -18.70 11.92 -2.01
C ASP A 43 -17.76 11.40 -0.92
N TRP A 44 -16.50 11.82 -0.93
CA TRP A 44 -15.49 11.41 0.03
C TRP A 44 -14.89 12.64 0.72
N ARG A 45 -15.45 13.01 1.88
CA ARG A 45 -15.05 14.17 2.67
C ARG A 45 -14.87 13.83 4.14
N PRO A 46 -13.78 13.13 4.52
CA PRO A 46 -13.44 12.93 5.92
C PRO A 46 -13.29 14.27 6.64
N LYS A 47 -13.68 14.32 7.91
CA LYS A 47 -13.40 15.49 8.76
C LYS A 47 -11.88 15.73 8.83
N GLN A 48 -11.45 16.98 8.85
CA GLN A 48 -10.02 17.36 8.88
C GLN A 48 -9.23 16.63 9.97
N LYS A 49 -9.83 16.42 11.15
CA LYS A 49 -9.23 15.67 12.27
C LYS A 49 -8.83 14.23 11.93
N LYS A 50 -9.53 13.57 11.00
CA LYS A 50 -9.18 12.20 10.55
C LYS A 50 -7.85 12.18 9.82
N PHE A 51 -7.63 13.13 8.90
CA PHE A 51 -6.36 13.24 8.18
C PHE A 51 -5.15 13.40 9.12
N PHE A 52 -5.33 14.08 10.26
CA PHE A 52 -4.23 14.24 11.21
C PHE A 52 -3.81 12.92 11.85
N ALA A 53 -4.76 12.19 12.45
CA ALA A 53 -4.47 10.95 13.15
C ALA A 53 -4.11 9.81 12.19
N GLU A 54 -4.92 9.62 11.14
CA GLU A 54 -4.73 8.55 10.16
C GLU A 54 -3.52 8.83 9.25
N GLY A 55 -3.33 10.08 8.82
CA GLY A 55 -2.15 10.50 8.05
C GLY A 55 -0.85 10.30 8.81
N SER A 56 -0.80 10.65 10.11
CA SER A 56 0.39 10.41 10.94
C SER A 56 0.71 8.91 11.05
N ARG A 57 -0.31 8.06 11.22
CA ARG A 57 -0.13 6.60 11.27
C ARG A 57 0.36 6.03 9.94
N ILE A 58 -0.21 6.47 8.82
CA ILE A 58 0.16 5.99 7.48
C ILE A 58 1.56 6.48 7.11
N GLU A 59 1.95 7.73 7.43
CA GLU A 59 3.31 8.22 7.24
C GLU A 59 4.33 7.46 8.12
N ALA A 60 3.96 7.12 9.36
CA ALA A 60 4.80 6.25 10.20
C ALA A 60 4.96 4.85 9.60
N ALA A 61 3.90 4.29 9.01
CA ALA A 61 3.97 3.02 8.29
C ALA A 61 4.87 3.11 7.05
N PHE A 62 4.76 4.18 6.27
CA PHE A 62 5.64 4.44 5.12
C PHE A 62 7.11 4.46 5.56
N ARG A 63 7.46 5.23 6.60
CA ARG A 63 8.84 5.33 7.09
C ARG A 63 9.39 4.02 7.64
N LYS A 64 8.52 3.20 8.26
CA LYS A 64 8.91 1.91 8.85
C LYS A 64 9.17 0.84 7.80
N TYR A 65 8.36 0.80 6.73
CA TYR A 65 8.40 -0.31 5.76
C TYR A 65 9.01 0.04 4.42
N ILE A 66 8.92 1.31 4.00
CA ILE A 66 9.39 1.75 2.69
C ILE A 66 10.67 2.55 2.89
N HIS A 67 11.79 1.84 2.88
CA HIS A 67 13.11 2.44 2.99
C HIS A 67 14.15 1.64 2.22
N ARG A 68 15.31 2.27 1.99
CA ARG A 68 16.48 1.58 1.41
C ARG A 68 16.93 0.43 2.32
N ALA A 69 17.38 -0.66 1.72
CA ALA A 69 17.97 -1.81 2.41
C ALA A 69 19.08 -1.39 3.39
N SER A 70 19.18 -2.13 4.50
CA SER A 70 20.28 -1.97 5.46
C SER A 70 21.61 -2.35 4.80
N PRO A 71 22.73 -1.66 5.08
CA PRO A 71 24.06 -2.07 4.61
C PRO A 71 24.46 -3.49 5.03
N LYS A 72 23.79 -4.07 6.05
CA LYS A 72 24.01 -5.45 6.50
C LYS A 72 23.29 -6.49 5.63
N GLN A 73 22.31 -6.09 4.83
CA GLN A 73 21.57 -6.99 3.94
C GLN A 73 22.44 -7.36 2.74
N LYS A 74 22.64 -8.66 2.51
CA LYS A 74 23.56 -9.18 1.47
C LYS A 74 22.86 -9.68 0.20
N GLN A 75 21.54 -9.83 0.23
CA GLN A 75 20.75 -10.39 -0.86
C GLN A 75 19.51 -9.51 -1.08
N ASP A 76 18.98 -9.56 -2.30
CA ASP A 76 17.71 -8.91 -2.61
C ASP A 76 16.58 -9.54 -1.78
N THR A 77 15.66 -8.71 -1.32
CA THR A 77 14.48 -9.15 -0.56
C THR A 77 13.21 -8.86 -1.34
N TYR A 78 12.21 -9.72 -1.14
CA TYR A 78 10.87 -9.56 -1.68
C TYR A 78 9.92 -9.47 -0.49
N GLU A 79 9.27 -8.32 -0.34
CA GLU A 79 8.38 -8.03 0.79
C GLU A 79 6.95 -7.85 0.27
N LEU A 80 6.02 -8.65 0.80
CA LEU A 80 4.60 -8.60 0.45
C LEU A 80 3.81 -7.85 1.52
N PHE A 81 3.09 -6.80 1.09
CA PHE A 81 2.19 -6.05 1.95
C PHE A 81 0.74 -6.26 1.50
N VAL A 82 -0.06 -6.93 2.34
CA VAL A 82 -1.52 -7.00 2.17
C VAL A 82 -2.16 -5.92 3.04
N CYS A 83 -2.66 -4.86 2.39
CA CYS A 83 -3.28 -3.69 3.03
C CYS A 83 -4.40 -3.10 2.15
N HIS A 84 -4.49 -1.78 2.04
CA HIS A 84 -5.70 -1.09 1.53
C HIS A 84 -5.39 0.01 0.51
N GLY A 85 -6.41 0.39 -0.26
CA GLY A 85 -6.28 1.29 -1.39
C GLY A 85 -5.63 2.63 -1.05
N ASN A 86 -6.08 3.32 0.01
CA ASN A 86 -5.54 4.66 0.30
C ASN A 86 -4.11 4.58 0.81
N VAL A 87 -3.79 3.56 1.62
CA VAL A 87 -2.42 3.28 2.10
C VAL A 87 -1.47 3.04 0.93
N ILE A 88 -1.85 2.18 -0.02
CA ILE A 88 -1.02 1.87 -1.20
C ILE A 88 -0.81 3.12 -2.05
N ARG A 89 -1.87 3.87 -2.36
CA ARG A 89 -1.81 5.10 -3.17
C ARG A 89 -0.89 6.13 -2.51
N TYR A 90 -1.00 6.31 -1.21
CA TYR A 90 -0.12 7.21 -0.46
C TYR A 90 1.33 6.75 -0.51
N PHE A 91 1.59 5.46 -0.28
CA PHE A 91 2.95 4.91 -0.34
C PHE A 91 3.57 5.13 -1.72
N VAL A 92 2.82 4.93 -2.80
CA VAL A 92 3.28 5.18 -4.17
C VAL A 92 3.65 6.65 -4.36
N CYS A 93 2.78 7.59 -3.98
CA CYS A 93 3.11 9.03 -4.05
C CYS A 93 4.38 9.35 -3.27
N ARG A 94 4.49 8.88 -2.01
CA ARG A 94 5.65 9.14 -1.15
C ARG A 94 6.93 8.52 -1.68
N ALA A 95 6.89 7.27 -2.14
CA ALA A 95 8.05 6.53 -2.62
C ALA A 95 8.61 7.13 -3.92
N LEU A 96 7.74 7.61 -4.81
CA LEU A 96 8.11 8.23 -6.08
C LEU A 96 8.29 9.75 -5.99
N GLN A 97 8.13 10.33 -4.80
CA GLN A 97 8.23 11.77 -4.56
C GLN A 97 7.24 12.60 -5.41
N PHE A 98 6.08 12.02 -5.72
CA PHE A 98 4.97 12.73 -6.32
C PHE A 98 4.20 13.54 -5.27
N PRO A 99 3.47 14.60 -5.68
CA PRO A 99 2.55 15.31 -4.80
C PRO A 99 1.58 14.32 -4.13
N VAL A 100 1.55 14.35 -2.79
CA VAL A 100 0.80 13.37 -2.00
C VAL A 100 -0.70 13.57 -2.15
N GLU A 101 -1.14 14.77 -2.47
CA GLU A 101 -2.52 15.17 -2.78
C GLU A 101 -3.10 14.41 -3.98
N GLY A 102 -2.22 13.94 -4.88
CA GLY A 102 -2.59 13.19 -6.07
C GLY A 102 -3.02 11.74 -5.80
N TRP A 103 -2.97 11.28 -4.54
CA TRP A 103 -3.21 9.87 -4.20
C TRP A 103 -4.58 9.36 -4.66
N LEU A 104 -5.63 10.19 -4.64
CA LEU A 104 -6.96 9.81 -5.13
C LEU A 104 -7.12 9.81 -6.66
N ARG A 105 -6.09 10.19 -7.42
CA ARG A 105 -6.08 10.09 -8.89
C ARG A 105 -5.78 8.67 -9.37
N MET A 106 -5.31 7.79 -8.48
CA MET A 106 -4.99 6.40 -8.78
C MET A 106 -6.16 5.49 -8.37
N SER A 107 -6.65 4.68 -9.31
CA SER A 107 -7.64 3.63 -9.04
C SER A 107 -6.93 2.28 -8.91
N LEU A 108 -7.33 1.47 -7.93
CA LEU A 108 -6.77 0.15 -7.67
C LEU A 108 -7.92 -0.85 -7.57
N GLY A 109 -7.86 -1.95 -8.33
CA GLY A 109 -8.82 -3.03 -8.20
C GLY A 109 -8.62 -3.83 -6.92
N ASN A 110 -9.66 -4.52 -6.46
CA ASN A 110 -9.56 -5.49 -5.37
C ASN A 110 -8.58 -6.61 -5.77
N CYS A 111 -7.75 -7.03 -4.82
CA CYS A 111 -6.65 -7.99 -5.03
C CYS A 111 -5.61 -7.54 -6.08
N SER A 112 -5.55 -6.26 -6.42
CA SER A 112 -4.56 -5.77 -7.38
C SER A 112 -3.13 -5.78 -6.81
N ILE A 113 -2.15 -5.98 -7.69
CA ILE A 113 -0.73 -6.00 -7.34
C ILE A 113 -0.10 -4.66 -7.71
N THR A 114 0.63 -4.06 -6.77
CA THR A 114 1.45 -2.87 -6.99
C THR A 114 2.89 -3.20 -6.62
N TRP A 115 3.83 -2.99 -7.54
CA TRP A 115 5.22 -3.41 -7.37
C TRP A 115 6.15 -2.20 -7.38
N LEU A 116 6.72 -1.89 -6.21
CA LEU A 116 7.83 -0.94 -6.05
C LEU A 116 9.17 -1.66 -5.95
N VAL A 117 10.20 -1.10 -6.58
CA VAL A 117 11.59 -1.57 -6.46
C VAL A 117 12.43 -0.45 -5.87
N ILE A 118 13.07 -0.71 -4.73
CA ILE A 118 13.96 0.22 -4.04
C ILE A 118 15.40 -0.29 -4.17
N ARG A 119 16.25 0.46 -4.86
CA ARG A 119 17.66 0.08 -5.07
C ARG A 119 18.52 0.48 -3.86
N PRO A 120 19.68 -0.17 -3.65
CA PRO A 120 20.62 0.21 -2.58
C PRO A 120 21.18 1.63 -2.67
N ASN A 121 21.03 2.33 -3.79
CA ASN A 121 21.38 3.75 -3.89
C ASN A 121 20.24 4.69 -3.45
N GLY A 122 19.05 4.16 -3.15
CA GLY A 122 17.86 4.93 -2.79
C GLY A 122 16.92 5.22 -3.96
N ASN A 123 17.29 4.86 -5.20
CA ASN A 123 16.39 5.03 -6.34
C ASN A 123 15.19 4.11 -6.21
N VAL A 124 14.00 4.67 -6.41
CA VAL A 124 12.73 3.95 -6.43
C VAL A 124 12.19 3.90 -7.85
N SER A 125 11.64 2.76 -8.24
CA SER A 125 10.87 2.62 -9.49
C SER A 125 9.57 1.87 -9.23
N LEU A 126 8.51 2.28 -9.91
CA LEU A 126 7.22 1.58 -9.93
C LEU A 126 7.19 0.69 -11.17
N ARG A 127 7.10 -0.62 -10.97
CA ARG A 127 7.03 -1.61 -12.06
C ARG A 127 5.61 -1.80 -12.56
N THR A 128 4.65 -1.85 -11.65
CA THR A 128 3.24 -1.89 -11.96
C THR A 128 2.42 -1.25 -10.84
N LEU A 129 1.24 -0.73 -11.18
CA LEU A 129 0.29 -0.12 -10.26
C LEU A 129 -1.09 -0.70 -10.52
N GLY A 130 -1.69 -1.32 -9.51
CA GLY A 130 -3.06 -1.82 -9.61
C GLY A 130 -3.24 -2.94 -10.64
N ASP A 131 -2.24 -3.81 -10.80
CA ASP A 131 -2.31 -4.94 -11.74
C ASP A 131 -3.37 -5.96 -11.32
N ILE A 132 -4.36 -6.15 -12.19
CA ILE A 132 -5.46 -7.09 -12.07
C ILE A 132 -5.52 -8.06 -13.25
N GLY A 133 -4.47 -8.11 -14.09
CA GLY A 133 -4.44 -8.95 -15.29
C GLY A 133 -4.45 -10.45 -15.01
N HIS A 134 -4.17 -10.84 -13.77
CA HIS A 134 -4.26 -12.22 -13.29
C HIS A 134 -5.70 -12.64 -12.93
N LEU A 135 -6.65 -11.70 -12.86
CA LEU A 135 -8.04 -11.97 -12.51
C LEU A 135 -8.88 -12.19 -13.78
N PRO A 136 -9.79 -13.19 -13.79
CA PRO A 136 -10.84 -13.29 -14.80
C PRO A 136 -11.67 -12.01 -14.86
N GLN A 137 -12.09 -11.61 -16.05
CA GLN A 137 -12.78 -10.33 -16.29
C GLN A 137 -14.02 -10.17 -15.42
N GLU A 138 -14.78 -11.24 -15.23
CA GLU A 138 -16.01 -11.29 -14.43
C GLU A 138 -15.78 -11.20 -12.90
N LYS A 139 -14.52 -11.28 -12.44
CA LYS A 139 -14.14 -11.17 -11.02
C LYS A 139 -13.55 -9.80 -10.66
N ILE A 140 -13.31 -8.93 -11.63
CA ILE A 140 -12.71 -7.62 -11.41
C ILE A 140 -13.69 -6.69 -10.69
N THR A 141 -13.27 -6.12 -9.55
CA THR A 141 -14.04 -5.16 -8.74
C THR A 141 -13.13 -4.06 -8.15
N PHE A 142 -13.69 -2.91 -7.73
CA PHE A 142 -12.95 -1.72 -7.28
C PHE A 142 -13.47 -1.07 -5.98
N LYS A 143 -14.51 -1.65 -5.35
CA LYS A 143 -15.20 -1.09 -4.19
C LYS A 143 -14.87 -1.87 -2.92
#